data_AF-A0A1V0HUZ6-F1
#
_entry.id   AF-A0A1V0HUZ6-F1
#
_cell.length_a   1.000
_cell.length_b   1.000
_cell.length_c   1.000
_cell.angle_alpha   90.00
_cell.angle_beta   90.00
_cell.angle_gamma   90.00
#
_symmetry.space_group_name_H-M   'P 1'
#
loop_
_entity.id
_entity.type
_entity.pdbx_description
1 polymer ?
#
loop_
_entity_poly.entity_id
_entity_poly.type
_entity_poly.pdbx_seq_one_letter_code
_entity_poly.pdbx_strand_id
1 'polypeptide(L)'
;MENASENKMVKRLNTTLPDPLAHYVGEITGKGALYETPSEFIRDLIRRHMEKAQDVERGQINAMLAQSLSENDYSDWTNSDLADARKAARE
;
A
#
# COMPACT_ATOMS: atom_id res chain seq x y z
N MET A 1 -28.41 -10.45 3.95
CA MET A 1 -27.07 -10.12 4.47
C MET A 1 -26.41 -9.22 3.44
N GLU A 2 -26.63 -7.92 3.56
CA GLU A 2 -25.99 -6.91 2.72
C GLU A 2 -25.28 -5.94 3.65
N ASN A 3 -23.96 -5.92 3.59
CA ASN A 3 -23.12 -4.82 4.06
C ASN A 3 -21.83 -4.85 3.25
N ALA A 4 -21.95 -4.78 1.93
CA ALA A 4 -20.89 -4.20 1.14
C ALA A 4 -20.95 -2.70 1.42
N SER A 5 -20.00 -2.17 2.17
CA SER A 5 -19.86 -0.72 2.30
C SER A 5 -19.81 -0.13 0.90
N GLU A 6 -20.87 0.56 0.48
CA GLU A 6 -20.84 1.36 -0.74
C GLU A 6 -19.70 2.35 -0.58
N ASN A 7 -18.57 2.06 -1.21
CA ASN A 7 -17.43 2.95 -1.25
C ASN A 7 -17.82 4.14 -2.13
N LYS A 8 -18.54 5.08 -1.52
CA LYS A 8 -19.10 6.24 -2.21
C LYS A 8 -17.94 7.04 -2.80
N MET A 9 -17.84 7.04 -4.13
CA MET A 9 -16.79 7.75 -4.84
C MET A 9 -16.81 9.25 -4.51
N VAL A 10 -15.80 9.72 -3.77
CA VAL A 10 -15.66 11.13 -3.39
C VAL A 10 -15.08 11.90 -4.58
N LYS A 11 -15.92 12.69 -5.26
CA LYS A 11 -15.53 13.51 -6.43
C LYS A 11 -15.02 14.90 -6.08
N ARG A 12 -15.33 15.41 -4.88
CA ARG A 12 -14.95 16.74 -4.40
C ARG A 12 -14.52 16.65 -2.95
N LEU A 13 -13.42 17.30 -2.63
CA LEU A 13 -12.89 17.40 -1.29
C LEU A 13 -12.81 18.89 -0.93
N ASN A 14 -13.50 19.28 0.13
CA ASN A 14 -13.31 20.58 0.76
C ASN A 14 -12.56 20.33 2.06
N THR A 15 -11.37 20.89 2.18
CA THR A 15 -10.54 20.76 3.38
C THR A 15 -9.85 22.08 3.67
N THR A 16 -9.61 22.35 4.95
CA THR A 16 -8.90 23.55 5.40
C THR A 16 -7.42 23.21 5.54
N LEU A 17 -6.56 23.99 4.90
CA LEU A 17 -5.11 23.88 5.09
C LEU A 17 -4.67 24.79 6.24
N PRO A 18 -3.83 24.29 7.17
CA PRO A 18 -3.09 25.13 8.10
C PRO A 18 -2.24 26.17 7.37
N ASP A 19 -2.04 27.33 7.99
CA ASP A 19 -1.34 28.47 7.39
C ASP A 19 0.01 28.12 6.75
N PRO A 20 0.91 27.32 7.38
CA PRO A 20 2.19 26.99 6.76
C PRO A 20 2.04 26.21 5.44
N LEU A 21 1.05 25.32 5.35
CA LEU A 21 0.79 24.55 4.13
C LEU A 21 0.13 25.42 3.08
N ALA A 22 -0.77 26.33 3.48
CA ALA A 22 -1.40 27.27 2.56
C ALA A 22 -0.36 28.20 1.92
N HIS A 23 0.61 28.70 2.69
CA HIS A 23 1.73 29.50 2.17
C HIS A 23 2.55 28.72 1.15
N TYR A 24 2.98 27.51 1.49
CA TYR A 24 3.76 26.66 0.58
C TYR A 24 3.01 26.35 -0.73
N VAL A 25 1.73 26.01 -0.64
CA VAL A 25 0.89 25.77 -1.83
C VAL A 25 0.78 27.05 -2.67
N GLY A 26 0.67 28.22 -2.04
CA GLY A 26 0.67 29.51 -2.75
C GLY A 26 1.99 29.83 -3.47
N GLU A 27 3.14 29.37 -2.97
CA GLU A 27 4.44 29.60 -3.63
C GLU A 27 4.66 28.73 -4.86
N ILE A 28 4.16 27.49 -4.83
CA ILE A 28 4.36 26.51 -5.92
C ILE A 28 3.23 26.52 -6.96
N THR A 29 2.15 27.25 -6.69
CA THR A 29 0.98 27.36 -7.58
C THR A 29 0.80 28.79 -8.10
N GLY A 30 0.42 28.92 -9.36
CA GLY A 30 0.18 30.22 -9.99
C GLY A 30 0.63 30.27 -11.45
N LYS A 31 0.43 31.42 -12.09
CA LYS A 31 0.82 31.60 -13.49
C LYS A 31 2.33 31.55 -13.66
N GLY A 32 2.82 30.54 -14.39
CA GLY A 32 4.25 30.32 -14.60
C GLY A 32 4.95 29.55 -13.46
N ALA A 33 4.20 29.07 -12.47
CA ALA A 33 4.71 28.19 -11.43
C ALA A 33 4.67 26.71 -11.88
N LEU A 34 5.13 25.79 -11.02
CA LEU A 34 5.15 24.36 -11.31
C LEU A 34 3.74 23.78 -11.50
N TYR A 35 2.75 24.33 -10.81
CA TYR A 35 1.34 23.95 -10.94
C TYR A 35 0.50 25.19 -11.23
N GLU A 36 -0.50 25.06 -12.09
CA GLU A 36 -1.37 26.19 -12.43
C GLU A 36 -2.38 26.45 -11.29
N THR A 37 -2.80 25.41 -10.58
CA THR A 37 -3.78 25.50 -9.50
C THR A 37 -3.40 24.66 -8.27
N PRO A 38 -3.82 25.06 -7.06
CA PRO A 38 -3.73 24.23 -5.86
C PRO A 38 -4.33 22.84 -6.02
N SER A 39 -5.48 22.74 -6.70
CA SER A 39 -6.15 21.46 -6.94
C SER A 39 -5.31 20.50 -7.78
N GLU A 40 -4.52 21.01 -8.71
CA GLU A 40 -3.59 20.20 -9.51
C GLU A 40 -2.46 19.65 -8.65
N PHE A 41 -1.82 20.52 -7.86
CA PHE A 41 -0.78 20.12 -6.92
C PHE A 41 -1.28 19.01 -5.96
N ILE A 42 -2.46 19.20 -5.36
CA ILE A 42 -3.02 18.21 -4.42
C ILE A 42 -3.33 16.89 -5.12
N ARG A 43 -3.88 16.90 -6.34
CA ARG A 43 -4.10 15.67 -7.11
C ARG A 43 -2.81 14.93 -7.40
N ASP A 44 -1.76 15.65 -7.78
CA ASP A 44 -0.46 15.04 -8.06
C ASP A 44 0.20 14.50 -6.79
N LEU A 45 0.09 15.22 -5.67
CA LEU A 45 0.58 14.77 -4.36
C LEU A 45 -0.10 13.46 -3.92
N ILE A 46 -1.43 13.37 -4.08
CA ILE A 46 -2.18 12.15 -3.75
C ILE A 46 -1.72 10.99 -4.65
N ARG A 47 -1.55 11.23 -5.95
CA ARG A 47 -1.06 10.22 -6.89
C ARG A 47 0.30 9.67 -6.47
N ARG A 48 1.28 10.54 -6.18
CA ARG A 48 2.61 10.13 -5.71
C ARG A 48 2.55 9.38 -4.38
N HIS A 49 1.67 9.79 -3.48
CA HIS A 49 1.46 9.08 -2.22
C HIS A 49 0.93 7.66 -2.46
N MET A 50 -0.04 7.49 -3.37
CA MET A 50 -0.58 6.18 -3.74
C MET A 50 0.49 5.29 -4.38
N GLU A 51 1.27 5.82 -5.32
CA GLU A 51 2.37 5.11 -5.98
C GLU A 51 3.37 4.60 -4.93
N LYS A 52 3.81 5.49 -4.02
CA LYS A 52 4.75 5.12 -2.95
C LYS A 52 4.17 4.08 -1.99
N ALA A 53 2.89 4.20 -1.62
CA ALA A 53 2.24 3.23 -0.75
C ALA A 53 2.19 1.83 -1.40
N GLN A 54 1.82 1.76 -2.69
CA GLN A 54 1.79 0.51 -3.44
C GLN A 54 3.19 -0.11 -3.58
N ASP A 55 4.23 0.70 -3.80
CA ASP A 55 5.60 0.21 -3.90
C ASP A 55 6.10 -0.35 -2.56
N VAL A 56 5.75 0.28 -1.44
CA VAL A 56 6.09 -0.21 -0.10
C VAL A 56 5.37 -1.53 0.18
N GLU A 57 4.07 -1.64 -0.11
CA GLU A 57 3.31 -2.88 0.07
C GLU A 57 3.89 -4.02 -0.79
N ARG A 58 4.18 -3.77 -2.07
CA ARG A 58 4.83 -4.73 -2.95
C ARG A 58 6.21 -5.15 -2.43
N GLY A 59 6.99 -4.19 -1.93
CA GLY A 59 8.30 -4.45 -1.34
C GLY A 59 8.19 -5.35 -0.11
N GLN A 60 7.22 -5.11 0.76
CA GLN A 60 6.94 -5.94 1.94
C GLN A 60 6.53 -7.36 1.54
N ILE A 61 5.60 -7.50 0.58
CA ILE A 61 5.18 -8.82 0.08
C ILE A 61 6.38 -9.57 -0.49
N ASN A 62 7.19 -8.93 -1.32
CA ASN A 62 8.38 -9.56 -1.91
C ASN A 62 9.40 -9.97 -0.84
N ALA A 63 9.58 -9.15 0.20
CA ALA A 63 10.48 -9.48 1.31
C ALA A 63 9.98 -10.70 2.09
N MET A 64 8.67 -10.76 2.40
CA MET A 64 8.07 -11.90 3.09
C MET A 64 8.13 -13.19 2.24
N LEU A 65 7.91 -13.08 0.93
CA LEU A 65 8.05 -14.20 -0.01
C LEU A 65 9.51 -14.68 -0.08
N ALA A 66 10.48 -13.77 -0.19
CA ALA A 66 11.90 -14.13 -0.22
C ALA A 66 12.34 -14.83 1.07
N GLN A 67 11.89 -14.31 2.22
CA GLN A 67 12.14 -14.95 3.52
C GLN A 67 11.54 -16.36 3.55
N SER A 68 10.26 -16.50 3.20
CA SER A 68 9.57 -17.79 3.19
C SER A 68 10.23 -18.81 2.26
N LEU A 69 10.67 -18.36 1.07
CA LEU A 69 11.38 -19.19 0.11
C LEU A 69 12.75 -19.65 0.62
N SER A 70 13.41 -18.85 1.47
CA SER A 70 14.71 -19.19 2.05
C SER A 70 14.63 -20.05 3.30
N GLU A 71 13.58 -19.90 4.09
CA GLU A 71 13.43 -20.55 5.40
C GLU A 71 12.74 -21.91 5.31
N ASN A 72 11.84 -22.10 4.34
CA ASN A 72 11.12 -23.37 4.21
C ASN A 72 11.92 -24.37 3.38
N ASP A 73 11.95 -25.62 3.86
CA ASP A 73 12.38 -26.74 3.03
C ASP A 73 11.22 -27.13 2.10
N TYR A 74 11.44 -26.94 0.80
CA TYR A 74 10.50 -27.34 -0.26
C TYR A 74 10.86 -28.69 -0.86
N SER A 75 11.63 -29.51 -0.15
CA SER A 75 11.86 -30.90 -0.54
C SER A 75 10.54 -31.67 -0.65
N ASP A 76 10.46 -32.56 -1.64
CA ASP A 76 9.30 -33.41 -1.83
C ASP A 76 9.09 -34.27 -0.58
N TRP A 77 7.86 -34.28 -0.07
CA TRP A 77 7.51 -35.11 1.08
C TRP A 77 7.77 -36.58 0.78
N THR A 78 8.68 -37.18 1.55
CA THR A 78 9.00 -38.60 1.45
C THR A 78 8.05 -39.43 2.33
N ASN A 79 8.09 -40.75 2.14
CA ASN A 79 7.36 -41.67 3.01
C ASN A 79 7.81 -41.60 4.47
N SER A 80 9.04 -41.12 4.74
CA SER A 80 9.55 -40.88 6.09
C SER A 80 8.82 -39.72 6.77
N ASP A 81 8.68 -38.59 6.06
CA ASP A 81 8.02 -37.38 6.57
C ASP A 81 6.54 -37.65 6.92
N LEU A 82 5.88 -38.48 6.11
CA LEU A 82 4.50 -38.91 6.37
C LEU A 82 4.38 -39.79 7.62
N ALA A 83 5.37 -40.64 7.89
CA ALA A 83 5.39 -41.48 9.07
C ALA A 83 5.60 -40.64 10.35
N ASP A 84 6.50 -39.66 10.29
CA ASP A 84 6.77 -38.73 11.40
C ASP A 84 5.58 -37.83 11.70
N ALA A 85 4.90 -37.29 10.68
CA ALA A 85 3.68 -36.51 10.85
C ALA A 85 2.54 -37.32 11.51
N ARG A 86 2.38 -38.60 11.13
CA ARG A 86 1.38 -39.50 11.73
C ARG A 86 1.70 -39.83 13.19
N LYS A 87 2.98 -39.88 13.54
CA LYS A 87 3.43 -40.10 14.92
C LYS A 87 3.15 -38.87 15.78
N ALA A 88 3.50 -37.68 15.30
CA ALA A 88 3.23 -36.41 15.98
C ALA A 88 1.74 -36.14 16.20
N ALA A 89 0.86 -36.55 15.27
CA ALA A 89 -0.59 -36.40 15.41
C ALA A 89 -1.25 -37.38 16.39
N ARG A 90 -0.50 -38.37 16.91
CA ARG A 90 -0.99 -39.36 17.87
C ARG A 90 -0.51 -39.09 19.30
N GLU A 91 0.42 -38.17 19.49
CA GLU A 91 0.82 -37.60 20.79
C GLU A 91 -0.08 -36.40 21.15
#